data_AF-A0A645FJH6-F1
#
_entry.id   AF-A0A645FJH6-F1
#
_cell.length_a   1.000
_cell.length_b   1.000
_cell.length_c   1.000
_cell.angle_alpha   90.00
_cell.angle_beta   90.00
_cell.angle_gamma   90.00
#
_symmetry.space_group_name_H-M   'P 1'
#
loop_
_entity.id
_entity.type
_entity.pdbx_description
1 polymer ?
#
loop_
_entity_poly.entity_id
_entity_poly.type
_entity_poly.pdbx_seq_one_letter_code
_entity_poly.pdbx_strand_id
1 'polypeptide(L)'
;MELDPETCGCKTPLQEAVFTLDNAKFWYLTFYYNFMCKCLDMEHIHVVELDTDSLYLAIAGNPDKDYHQRFEAVIKDKVYYDKHYGEWFPTKYVEDLPKDASKDEIINVLSDEKKLLGLAIENEKENMIALCPKCYSLFNDEEIDSRKAKMRVKGVSLKKNKLCPNNYKGVIENQDDVKATNVNLQMKKYDDFLEMSKVRVSKIALSYQHTKMIVLKNESCVPFIYGVDASKWICK
;
A
#
# COMPACT_ATOMS: atom_id res chain seq x y z
N MET A 1 -9.12 -9.77 -24.09
CA MET A 1 -9.97 -10.95 -23.85
C MET A 1 -10.84 -10.59 -22.67
N GLU A 2 -11.98 -9.94 -22.93
CA GLU A 2 -13.01 -9.74 -21.90
C GLU A 2 -13.77 -11.06 -21.82
N LEU A 3 -13.85 -11.62 -20.61
CA LEU A 3 -14.68 -12.79 -20.34
C LEU A 3 -16.12 -12.34 -20.41
N ASP A 4 -16.89 -13.00 -21.26
CA ASP A 4 -18.33 -12.81 -21.35
C ASP A 4 -18.98 -13.27 -20.01
N PRO A 5 -19.68 -12.36 -19.29
CA PRO A 5 -20.29 -12.67 -18.00
C PRO A 5 -21.33 -13.79 -18.06
N GLU A 6 -21.95 -14.03 -19.22
CA GLU A 6 -22.95 -15.09 -19.39
C GLU A 6 -22.31 -16.49 -19.49
N THR A 7 -21.06 -16.57 -19.97
CA THR A 7 -20.32 -17.83 -20.12
C THR A 7 -19.36 -18.10 -18.95
N CYS A 8 -18.97 -17.07 -18.19
CA CYS A 8 -18.11 -17.19 -17.02
C CYS A 8 -18.91 -17.01 -15.71
N GLY A 9 -19.82 -17.96 -15.44
CA GLY A 9 -20.45 -18.05 -14.13
C GLY A 9 -19.41 -18.40 -13.07
N CYS A 10 -18.95 -17.41 -12.31
CA CYS A 10 -18.09 -17.64 -11.15
C CYS A 10 -18.89 -18.47 -10.13
N LYS A 11 -18.67 -19.80 -10.12
CA LYS A 11 -19.31 -20.75 -9.20
C LYS A 11 -18.66 -20.77 -7.82
N THR A 12 -17.64 -19.94 -7.58
CA THR A 12 -16.99 -19.86 -6.27
C THR A 12 -18.05 -19.47 -5.24
N PRO A 13 -18.32 -20.31 -4.23
CA PRO A 13 -19.27 -19.99 -3.19
C PRO A 13 -18.88 -18.67 -2.54
N LEU A 14 -19.84 -17.75 -2.38
CA LEU A 14 -19.61 -16.46 -1.70
C LEU A 14 -18.97 -16.66 -0.32
N GLN A 15 -19.26 -17.79 0.32
CA GLN A 15 -18.69 -18.23 1.59
C GLN A 15 -17.16 -18.34 1.53
N GLU A 16 -16.58 -18.84 0.43
CA GLU A 16 -15.12 -18.96 0.28
C GLU A 16 -14.46 -17.58 0.17
N ALA A 17 -15.10 -16.64 -0.54
CA ALA A 17 -14.60 -15.27 -0.67
C ALA A 17 -14.64 -14.53 0.67
N VAL A 18 -15.74 -14.66 1.43
CA VAL A 18 -15.87 -14.09 2.78
C VAL A 18 -14.81 -14.66 3.71
N PHE A 19 -14.67 -15.99 3.74
CA PHE A 19 -13.68 -16.66 4.57
C PHE A 19 -12.25 -16.21 4.23
N THR A 20 -11.90 -16.07 2.96
CA THR A 20 -10.57 -15.63 2.53
C THR A 20 -10.27 -14.20 3.02
N LEU A 21 -11.23 -13.28 2.87
CA LEU A 21 -11.06 -11.88 3.30
C LEU A 21 -11.00 -11.74 4.83
N ASP A 22 -11.80 -12.51 5.57
CA ASP A 22 -11.80 -12.48 7.02
C ASP A 22 -10.51 -13.11 7.60
N ASN A 23 -9.99 -14.18 6.99
CA ASN A 23 -8.69 -14.73 7.38
C ASN A 23 -7.54 -13.77 7.14
N ALA A 24 -7.55 -13.02 6.03
CA ALA A 24 -6.54 -11.99 5.78
C ALA A 24 -6.55 -10.94 6.91
N LYS A 25 -7.73 -10.41 7.27
CA LYS A 25 -7.86 -9.46 8.39
C LYS A 25 -7.45 -10.07 9.73
N PHE A 26 -7.85 -11.31 9.98
CA PHE A 26 -7.46 -12.03 11.20
C PHE A 26 -5.94 -12.13 11.33
N TRP A 27 -5.25 -12.44 10.22
CA TRP A 27 -3.79 -12.52 10.21
C TRP A 27 -3.14 -11.16 10.50
N TYR A 28 -3.64 -10.08 9.91
CA TYR A 28 -3.24 -8.71 10.22
C TYR A 28 -3.37 -8.37 11.70
N LEU A 29 -4.54 -8.64 12.28
CA LEU A 29 -4.80 -8.37 13.69
C LEU A 29 -3.93 -9.24 14.59
N THR A 30 -3.64 -10.48 14.19
CA THR A 30 -2.72 -11.37 14.90
C THR A 30 -1.33 -10.77 14.94
N PHE A 31 -0.79 -10.28 13.81
CA PHE A 31 0.49 -9.58 13.79
C PHE A 31 0.47 -8.32 14.67
N TYR A 32 -0.55 -7.49 14.53
CA TYR A 32 -0.68 -6.25 15.29
C TYR A 32 -0.73 -6.47 16.79
N TYR A 33 -1.61 -7.36 17.27
CA TYR A 33 -1.82 -7.57 18.70
C TYR A 33 -0.81 -8.52 19.33
N ASN A 34 -0.40 -9.58 18.64
CA ASN A 34 0.47 -10.61 19.22
C ASN A 34 1.96 -10.30 19.00
N PHE A 35 2.32 -9.49 17.99
CA PHE A 35 3.70 -9.06 17.80
C PHE A 35 3.87 -7.58 18.15
N MET A 36 3.32 -6.67 17.35
CA MET A 36 3.61 -5.23 17.47
C MET A 36 3.26 -4.68 18.86
N CYS A 37 2.03 -4.88 19.33
CA CYS A 37 1.59 -4.39 20.63
C CYS A 37 2.34 -5.04 21.82
N LYS A 38 2.96 -6.21 21.63
CA LYS A 38 3.67 -6.92 22.70
C LYS A 38 5.10 -6.44 22.85
N CYS A 39 5.84 -6.26 21.75
CA CYS A 39 7.27 -5.95 21.80
C CYS A 39 7.67 -4.58 21.26
N LEU A 40 6.78 -3.84 20.62
CA LEU A 40 7.04 -2.50 20.11
C LEU A 40 6.33 -1.42 20.92
N ASP A 41 6.94 -0.24 20.95
CA ASP A 41 6.35 0.98 21.45
C ASP A 41 5.42 1.59 20.39
N MET A 42 4.12 1.43 20.62
CA MET A 42 3.07 1.88 19.69
C MET A 42 2.86 3.40 19.72
N GLU A 43 3.38 4.11 20.73
CA GLU A 43 3.30 5.58 20.78
C GLU A 43 4.26 6.22 19.77
N HIS A 44 5.29 5.49 19.35
CA HIS A 44 6.33 5.91 18.41
C HIS A 44 6.14 5.32 17.00
N ILE A 45 4.98 4.70 16.73
CA ILE A 45 4.63 4.12 15.43
C ILE A 45 3.31 4.71 14.96
N HIS A 46 3.29 5.23 13.72
CA HIS A 46 2.09 5.72 13.08
C HIS A 46 1.79 4.92 11.81
N VAL A 47 0.53 4.50 11.64
CA VAL A 47 0.07 3.83 10.41
C VAL A 47 -0.23 4.89 9.36
N VAL A 48 0.51 4.87 8.25
CA VAL A 48 0.35 5.87 7.18
C VAL A 48 -0.65 5.40 6.12
N GLU A 49 -0.53 4.14 5.69
CA GLU A 49 -1.38 3.54 4.67
C GLU A 49 -1.51 2.04 4.93
N LEU A 50 -2.70 1.50 4.67
CA LEU A 50 -3.00 0.09 4.77
C LEU A 50 -3.78 -0.36 3.53
N ASP A 51 -3.35 -1.46 2.91
CA ASP A 51 -4.07 -2.15 1.83
C ASP A 51 -4.30 -3.62 2.22
N THR A 52 -4.89 -4.43 1.32
CA THR A 52 -5.28 -5.82 1.62
C THR A 52 -4.16 -6.68 2.20
N ASP A 53 -2.94 -6.51 1.71
CA ASP A 53 -1.76 -7.35 1.98
C ASP A 53 -0.48 -6.52 2.18
N SER A 54 -0.60 -5.20 2.44
CA SER A 54 0.52 -4.36 2.82
C SER A 54 0.19 -3.35 3.93
N LEU A 55 1.19 -3.06 4.75
CA LEU A 55 1.14 -2.11 5.87
C LEU A 55 2.32 -1.14 5.75
N TYR A 56 2.04 0.15 5.72
CA TYR A 56 3.05 1.21 5.69
C TYR A 56 3.08 1.93 7.03
N LEU A 57 4.23 1.91 7.69
CA LEU A 57 4.45 2.45 9.02
C LEU A 57 5.46 3.61 8.94
N ALA A 58 5.15 4.71 9.62
CA ALA A 58 6.12 5.71 10.01
C ALA A 58 6.59 5.38 11.43
N ILE A 59 7.90 5.24 11.61
CA ILE A 59 8.52 4.85 12.87
C ILE A 59 9.39 6.00 13.34
N ALA A 60 9.21 6.45 14.58
CA ALA A 60 10.08 7.44 15.19
C ALA A 60 11.43 6.79 15.54
N GLY A 61 12.33 6.79 14.56
CA GLY A 61 13.69 6.27 14.69
C GLY A 61 14.62 7.19 15.48
N ASN A 62 15.85 6.74 15.68
CA ASN A 62 16.94 7.57 16.15
C ASN A 62 17.43 8.47 14.98
N PRO A 63 17.46 9.82 15.14
CA PRO A 63 17.92 10.74 14.10
C PRO A 63 19.40 10.59 13.74
N ASP A 64 20.22 10.00 14.60
CA ASP A 64 21.66 9.77 14.35
C ASP A 64 21.91 8.50 13.51
N LYS A 65 20.87 7.71 13.26
CA LYS A 65 20.93 6.46 12.50
C LYS A 65 20.20 6.60 11.17
N ASP A 66 20.66 5.82 10.20
CA ASP A 66 19.98 5.67 8.92
C ASP A 66 18.59 5.00 9.06
N TYR A 67 17.72 5.21 8.07
CA TYR A 67 16.35 4.68 8.05
C TYR A 67 16.29 3.13 8.03
N HIS A 68 17.38 2.45 7.67
CA HIS A 68 17.49 0.99 7.77
C HIS A 68 17.44 0.44 9.21
N GLN A 69 17.37 1.30 10.24
CA GLN A 69 17.19 0.89 11.63
C GLN A 69 15.86 0.18 11.94
N ARG A 70 14.85 0.28 11.07
CA ARG A 70 13.56 -0.43 11.21
C ARG A 70 12.94 -0.23 12.60
N PHE A 71 12.63 -1.33 13.30
CA PHE A 71 12.04 -1.32 14.63
C PHE A 71 13.05 -1.11 15.75
N GLU A 72 14.37 -1.11 15.50
CA GLU A 72 15.39 -1.08 16.57
C GLU A 72 15.17 0.01 17.61
N ALA A 73 14.76 1.20 17.17
CA ALA A 73 14.54 2.36 18.04
C ALA A 73 13.29 2.26 18.92
N VAL A 74 12.33 1.40 18.55
CA VAL A 74 11.00 1.31 19.18
C VAL A 74 10.74 -0.05 19.83
N ILE A 75 11.76 -0.90 19.99
CA ILE A 75 11.61 -2.17 20.71
C ILE A 75 11.55 -1.89 22.22
N LYS A 76 10.42 -2.22 22.85
CA LYS A 76 10.23 -2.14 24.31
C LYS A 76 10.56 -3.44 25.04
N ASP A 77 10.25 -4.58 24.42
CA ASP A 77 10.52 -5.91 24.98
C ASP A 77 11.38 -6.69 23.99
N LYS A 78 12.69 -6.57 24.17
CA LYS A 78 13.68 -7.21 23.31
C LYS A 78 13.67 -8.72 23.43
N VAL A 79 13.40 -9.26 24.62
CA VAL A 79 13.36 -10.72 24.83
C VAL A 79 12.20 -11.33 24.05
N TYR A 80 11.02 -10.70 24.10
CA TYR A 80 9.87 -11.12 23.31
C TYR A 80 10.12 -10.94 21.81
N TYR A 81 10.67 -9.78 21.41
CA TYR A 81 10.99 -9.48 20.02
C TYR A 81 11.92 -10.55 19.42
N ASP A 82 13.09 -10.78 20.03
CA ASP A 82 14.11 -11.70 19.52
C ASP A 82 13.59 -13.13 19.44
N LYS A 83 12.73 -13.54 20.39
CA LYS A 83 12.11 -14.87 20.41
C LYS A 83 11.10 -15.07 19.27
N HIS A 84 10.27 -14.07 18.97
CA HIS A 84 9.15 -14.18 18.04
C HIS A 84 9.44 -13.59 16.66
N TYR A 85 10.58 -12.89 16.46
CA TYR A 85 10.91 -12.24 15.19
C TYR A 85 10.89 -13.22 14.02
N GLY A 86 11.53 -14.39 14.18
CA GLY A 86 11.59 -15.43 13.15
C GLY A 86 10.25 -16.11 12.83
N GLU A 87 9.20 -15.89 13.64
CA GLU A 87 7.85 -16.37 13.30
C GLU A 87 7.21 -15.48 12.22
N TRP A 88 7.50 -14.18 12.27
CA TRP A 88 6.88 -13.17 11.41
C TRP A 88 7.78 -12.78 10.23
N PHE A 89 9.06 -12.54 10.48
CA PHE A 89 10.02 -12.04 9.50
C PHE A 89 11.06 -13.09 9.11
N PRO A 90 11.71 -12.94 7.95
CA PRO A 90 12.85 -13.77 7.58
C PRO A 90 14.00 -13.55 8.56
N THR A 91 14.63 -14.64 8.97
CA THR A 91 15.83 -14.59 9.84
C THR A 91 17.11 -14.32 9.05
N LYS A 92 17.09 -14.64 7.76
CA LYS A 92 18.16 -14.38 6.79
C LYS A 92 17.55 -13.98 5.46
N TYR A 93 18.29 -13.21 4.67
CA TYR A 93 17.95 -12.89 3.29
C TYR A 93 18.94 -13.55 2.34
N VAL A 94 18.48 -13.88 1.14
CA VAL A 94 19.35 -14.50 0.11
C VAL A 94 20.48 -13.56 -0.30
N GLU A 95 20.24 -12.25 -0.27
CA GLU A 95 21.22 -11.23 -0.61
C GLU A 95 22.42 -11.17 0.35
N ASP A 96 22.24 -11.61 1.59
CA ASP A 96 23.28 -11.67 2.61
C ASP A 96 24.14 -12.95 2.51
N LEU A 97 23.74 -13.91 1.67
CA LEU A 97 24.47 -15.16 1.53
C LEU A 97 25.79 -14.97 0.76
N PRO A 98 26.82 -15.77 1.10
CA PRO A 98 28.04 -15.85 0.30
C PRO A 98 27.73 -16.21 -1.15
N LYS A 99 28.52 -15.68 -2.10
CA LYS A 99 28.32 -15.98 -3.54
C LYS A 99 28.55 -17.45 -3.89
N ASP A 100 29.28 -18.17 -3.06
CA ASP A 100 29.58 -19.60 -3.13
C ASP A 100 28.63 -20.45 -2.28
N ALA A 101 27.56 -19.87 -1.72
CA ALA A 101 26.55 -20.60 -0.97
C ALA A 101 26.00 -21.77 -1.79
N SER A 102 25.85 -22.92 -1.11
CA SER A 102 25.31 -24.11 -1.75
C SER A 102 23.87 -23.88 -2.22
N LYS A 103 23.46 -24.58 -3.27
CA LYS A 103 22.07 -24.51 -3.76
C LYS A 103 21.05 -24.85 -2.67
N ASP A 104 21.37 -25.81 -1.80
CA ASP A 104 20.49 -26.23 -0.71
C ASP A 104 20.36 -25.14 0.37
N GLU A 105 21.44 -24.42 0.68
CA GLU A 105 21.40 -23.28 1.59
C GLU A 105 20.54 -22.14 1.05
N ILE A 106 20.70 -21.82 -0.24
CA ILE A 106 19.88 -20.79 -0.91
C ILE A 106 18.40 -21.18 -0.88
N ILE A 107 18.06 -22.45 -1.14
CA ILE A 107 16.67 -22.94 -1.09
C ILE A 107 16.10 -22.81 0.33
N ASN A 108 16.88 -23.13 1.36
CA ASN A 108 16.43 -23.02 2.75
C ASN A 108 16.16 -21.56 3.14
N VAL A 109 17.05 -20.63 2.79
CA VAL A 109 16.84 -19.19 3.07
C VAL A 109 15.66 -18.64 2.27
N LEU A 110 15.54 -18.99 0.99
CA LEU A 110 14.36 -18.64 0.18
C LEU A 110 13.05 -19.16 0.78
N SER A 111 13.07 -20.35 1.38
CA SER A 111 11.88 -20.92 2.03
C SER A 111 11.48 -20.16 3.29
N ASP A 112 12.42 -19.58 4.04
CA ASP A 112 12.11 -18.72 5.20
C ASP A 112 11.70 -17.32 4.74
N GLU A 113 12.40 -16.76 3.75
CA GLU A 113 12.10 -15.45 3.17
C GLU A 113 10.70 -15.40 2.53
N LYS A 114 10.29 -16.49 1.89
CA LYS A 114 8.98 -16.63 1.23
C LYS A 114 8.04 -17.58 1.98
N LYS A 115 8.22 -17.73 3.29
CA LYS A 115 7.38 -18.62 4.10
C LYS A 115 5.92 -18.20 4.01
N LEU A 116 5.04 -19.19 4.01
CA LEU A 116 3.60 -18.97 3.99
C LEU A 116 3.20 -18.16 5.23
N LEU A 117 2.43 -17.08 5.03
CA LEU A 117 2.00 -16.14 6.06
C LEU A 117 3.12 -15.35 6.77
N GLY A 118 4.37 -15.46 6.29
CA GLY A 118 5.44 -14.57 6.69
C GLY A 118 5.25 -13.15 6.14
N LEU A 119 5.82 -12.17 6.83
CA LEU A 119 5.87 -10.79 6.40
C LEU A 119 7.19 -10.53 5.69
N ALA A 120 7.12 -9.83 4.57
CA ALA A 120 8.29 -9.41 3.81
C ALA A 120 8.41 -7.89 3.83
N ILE A 121 9.63 -7.39 4.04
CA ILE A 121 9.93 -5.95 3.96
C ILE A 121 10.17 -5.62 2.48
N GLU A 122 9.19 -4.97 1.84
CA GLU A 122 9.30 -4.64 0.41
C GLU A 122 10.07 -3.35 0.12
N ASN A 123 10.00 -2.38 1.02
CA ASN A 123 10.56 -1.06 0.79
C ASN A 123 10.75 -0.30 2.09
N GLU A 124 11.84 0.45 2.15
CA GLU A 124 12.20 1.31 3.27
C GLU A 124 12.72 2.63 2.69
N LYS A 125 12.14 3.74 3.14
CA LYS A 125 12.44 5.09 2.67
C LYS A 125 12.26 6.07 3.81
N GLU A 126 12.94 7.21 3.71
CA GLU A 126 12.88 8.27 4.71
C GLU A 126 11.52 8.97 4.74
N ASN A 127 10.93 9.20 3.55
CA ASN A 127 9.71 9.99 3.42
C ASN A 127 8.59 9.20 2.73
N MET A 128 7.36 9.46 3.19
CA MET A 128 6.15 8.98 2.57
C MET A 128 5.09 10.07 2.55
N ILE A 129 4.41 10.24 1.40
CA ILE A 129 3.23 11.09 1.26
C ILE A 129 2.07 10.22 0.79
N ALA A 130 1.01 10.14 1.58
CA ALA A 130 -0.23 9.44 1.23
C ALA A 130 -1.38 10.46 1.16
N LEU A 131 -2.03 10.57 0.00
CA LEU A 131 -3.13 11.52 -0.21
C LEU A 131 -4.49 10.86 0.02
N CYS A 132 -4.64 9.62 -0.43
CA CYS A 132 -5.84 8.81 -0.23
C CYS A 132 -5.52 7.32 -0.47
N PRO A 133 -6.45 6.41 -0.14
CA PRO A 133 -6.21 4.98 -0.31
C PRO A 133 -5.79 4.60 -1.73
N LYS A 134 -4.66 3.89 -1.84
CA LYS A 134 -3.95 3.49 -3.08
C LYS A 134 -3.33 4.65 -3.87
N CYS A 135 -3.16 5.83 -3.25
CA CYS A 135 -2.54 7.02 -3.83
C CYS A 135 -1.46 7.59 -2.90
N TYR A 136 -0.23 7.10 -3.06
CA TYR A 136 0.89 7.45 -2.19
C TYR A 136 2.23 7.41 -2.92
N SER A 137 3.25 8.00 -2.30
CA SER A 137 4.64 7.99 -2.77
C SER A 137 5.60 7.78 -1.61
N LEU A 138 6.54 6.84 -1.75
CA LEU A 138 7.70 6.64 -0.87
C LEU A 138 8.98 7.04 -1.60
N PHE A 139 9.83 7.83 -0.97
CA PHE A 139 11.02 8.41 -1.58
C PHE A 139 12.05 8.84 -0.53
N ASN A 140 13.32 8.87 -0.94
CA ASN A 140 14.37 9.62 -0.23
C ASN A 140 14.43 11.04 -0.81
N ASP A 141 15.04 11.99 -0.10
CA ASP A 141 15.07 13.40 -0.53
C ASP A 141 15.61 13.59 -1.97
N GLU A 142 16.61 12.80 -2.36
CA GLU A 142 17.19 12.82 -3.71
C GLU A 142 16.20 12.39 -4.82
N GLU A 143 15.16 11.64 -4.45
CA GLU A 143 14.17 11.08 -5.37
C GLU A 143 12.90 11.95 -5.50
N ILE A 144 12.83 13.10 -4.84
CA ILE A 144 11.60 13.91 -4.77
C ILE A 144 11.06 14.34 -6.14
N ASP A 145 11.95 14.66 -7.09
CA ASP A 145 11.61 14.97 -8.48
C ASP A 145 11.84 13.79 -9.43
N SER A 146 12.21 12.64 -8.90
CA SER A 146 12.53 11.43 -9.67
C SER A 146 11.30 10.58 -9.91
N ARG A 147 11.20 10.07 -11.14
CA ARG A 147 10.21 9.06 -11.52
C ARG A 147 10.57 7.64 -11.06
N LYS A 148 11.73 7.47 -10.42
CA LYS A 148 12.20 6.18 -9.89
C LYS A 148 11.63 5.88 -8.50
N ALA A 149 11.12 6.89 -7.79
CA ALA A 149 10.48 6.73 -6.50
C ALA A 149 9.30 5.74 -6.55
N LYS A 150 9.02 5.05 -5.43
CA LYS A 150 7.89 4.11 -5.32
C LYS A 150 6.60 4.92 -5.24
N MET A 151 5.90 5.03 -6.36
CA MET A 151 4.61 5.71 -6.43
C MET A 151 3.46 4.73 -6.70
N ARG A 152 2.30 5.06 -6.15
CA ARG A 152 1.01 4.44 -6.44
C ARG A 152 -0.01 5.54 -6.69
N VAL A 153 -0.75 5.40 -7.78
CA VAL A 153 -1.83 6.30 -8.13
C VAL A 153 -3.01 5.49 -8.66
N LYS A 154 -4.21 5.86 -8.25
CA LYS A 154 -5.42 5.14 -8.64
C LYS A 154 -5.98 5.67 -9.94
N GLY A 155 -6.25 4.77 -10.88
CA GLY A 155 -7.06 5.08 -12.06
C GLY A 155 -6.32 5.86 -13.16
N VAL A 156 -5.01 6.09 -13.05
CA VAL A 156 -4.16 6.62 -14.13
C VAL A 156 -2.86 5.83 -14.30
N SER A 157 -2.31 5.83 -15.52
CA SER A 157 -1.06 5.11 -15.80
C SER A 157 0.18 5.95 -15.48
N LEU A 158 1.00 5.50 -14.52
CA LEU A 158 2.28 6.15 -14.18
C LEU A 158 3.26 6.17 -15.35
N LYS A 159 3.32 5.12 -16.18
CA LYS A 159 4.28 5.07 -17.31
C LYS A 159 4.01 6.15 -18.37
N LYS A 160 2.73 6.53 -18.54
CA LYS A 160 2.30 7.51 -19.55
C LYS A 160 2.30 8.94 -19.03
N ASN A 161 2.29 9.13 -17.70
CA ASN A 161 2.19 10.44 -17.05
C ASN A 161 3.46 10.74 -16.27
N LYS A 162 3.96 11.97 -16.35
CA LYS A 162 5.23 12.35 -15.71
C LYS A 162 4.98 12.80 -14.27
N LEU A 163 4.48 11.90 -13.44
CA LEU A 163 4.30 12.16 -12.00
C LEU A 163 5.60 11.86 -11.24
N CYS A 164 5.89 12.66 -10.22
CA CYS A 164 6.95 12.49 -9.24
C CYS A 164 6.42 12.75 -7.81
N PRO A 165 7.15 12.37 -6.75
CA PRO A 165 6.76 12.67 -5.37
C PRO A 165 6.44 14.14 -5.10
N ASN A 166 7.15 15.07 -5.73
CA ASN A 166 6.91 16.50 -5.62
C ASN A 166 5.49 16.90 -6.07
N ASN A 167 4.88 16.17 -7.02
CA ASN A 167 3.48 16.40 -7.38
C ASN A 167 2.53 16.05 -6.22
N TYR A 168 2.83 15.04 -5.40
CA TYR A 168 2.01 14.70 -4.23
C TYR A 168 2.14 15.78 -3.15
N LYS A 169 3.38 16.23 -2.89
CA LYS A 169 3.66 17.34 -1.98
C LYS A 169 2.93 18.62 -2.40
N GLY A 170 3.02 18.96 -3.68
CA GLY A 170 2.38 20.15 -4.25
C GLY A 170 0.85 20.13 -4.17
N VAL A 171 0.20 18.97 -4.14
CA VAL A 171 -1.26 18.87 -3.94
C VAL A 171 -1.64 19.34 -2.53
N ILE A 172 -0.84 19.00 -1.52
CA ILE A 172 -1.07 19.39 -0.12
C ILE A 172 -0.75 20.88 0.06
N GLU A 173 0.40 21.32 -0.44
CA GLU A 173 0.88 22.69 -0.23
C GLU A 173 0.10 23.73 -1.02
N ASN A 174 -0.25 23.43 -2.28
CA ASN A 174 -0.95 24.37 -3.16
C ASN A 174 -2.47 24.18 -3.17
N GLN A 175 -2.98 23.11 -2.55
CA GLN A 175 -4.40 22.77 -2.51
C GLN A 175 -5.02 22.63 -3.91
N ASP A 176 -4.25 22.11 -4.87
CA ASP A 176 -4.63 21.98 -6.28
C ASP A 176 -4.58 20.54 -6.78
N ASP A 177 -5.40 20.24 -7.77
CA ASP A 177 -5.53 18.93 -8.38
C ASP A 177 -4.52 18.74 -9.52
N VAL A 178 -3.83 17.60 -9.53
CA VAL A 178 -2.93 17.23 -10.63
C VAL A 178 -3.71 16.39 -11.65
N LYS A 179 -3.83 16.91 -12.88
CA LYS A 179 -4.47 16.20 -13.99
C LYS A 179 -3.49 15.29 -14.73
N ALA A 180 -3.96 14.12 -15.14
CA ALA A 180 -3.25 13.18 -15.98
C ALA A 180 -4.11 12.73 -17.16
N THR A 181 -3.47 12.17 -18.18
CA THR A 181 -4.17 11.62 -19.34
C THR A 181 -4.07 10.11 -19.34
N ASN A 182 -5.21 9.45 -19.42
CA ASN A 182 -5.28 8.05 -19.79
C ASN A 182 -5.53 7.88 -21.27
N VAL A 183 -4.93 6.83 -21.80
CA VAL A 183 -5.06 6.48 -23.21
C VAL A 183 -5.56 5.05 -23.25
N ASN A 184 -6.85 4.90 -23.56
CA ASN A 184 -7.55 3.64 -23.69
C ASN A 184 -7.73 3.30 -25.18
N LEU A 185 -7.71 2.02 -25.50
CA LEU A 185 -8.10 1.53 -26.82
C LEU A 185 -9.54 1.05 -26.71
N GLN A 186 -10.40 1.51 -27.61
CA GLN A 186 -11.78 1.08 -27.71
C GLN A 186 -12.02 0.46 -29.07
N MET A 187 -12.57 -0.74 -29.09
CA MET A 187 -13.04 -1.38 -30.30
C MET A 187 -14.52 -1.04 -30.47
N LYS A 188 -14.86 -0.40 -31.57
CA LYS A 188 -16.25 -0.13 -31.97
C LYS A 188 -16.62 -1.14 -33.04
N LYS A 189 -17.76 -1.79 -32.84
CA LYS A 189 -18.37 -2.65 -33.84
C LYS A 189 -19.39 -1.84 -34.62
N TYR A 190 -19.22 -1.81 -35.92
CA TYR A 190 -20.23 -1.40 -36.89
C TYR A 190 -20.77 -2.66 -37.57
N ASP A 191 -21.88 -2.53 -38.31
CA ASP A 191 -22.56 -3.68 -38.92
C ASP A 191 -21.62 -4.48 -39.83
N ASP A 192 -20.72 -3.79 -40.56
CA ASP A 192 -19.85 -4.40 -41.58
C ASP A 192 -18.38 -4.53 -41.17
N PHE A 193 -17.92 -3.87 -40.09
CA PHE A 193 -16.52 -3.89 -39.69
C PHE A 193 -16.27 -3.56 -38.21
N LEU A 194 -15.08 -3.92 -37.72
CA LEU A 194 -14.57 -3.53 -36.41
C LEU A 194 -13.52 -2.42 -36.58
N GLU A 195 -13.67 -1.33 -35.83
CA GLU A 195 -12.71 -0.24 -35.81
C GLU A 195 -12.08 -0.11 -34.42
N MET A 196 -10.75 -0.06 -34.36
CA MET A 196 -10.03 0.23 -33.11
C MET A 196 -9.68 1.71 -33.06
N SER A 197 -10.17 2.41 -32.03
CA SER A 197 -9.90 3.83 -31.80
C SER A 197 -9.11 4.05 -30.51
N LYS A 198 -8.27 5.08 -30.50
CA LYS A 198 -7.55 5.52 -29.30
C LYS A 198 -8.31 6.67 -28.65
N VAL A 199 -8.84 6.45 -27.45
CA VAL A 199 -9.53 7.48 -26.67
C VAL A 199 -8.61 8.03 -25.60
N ARG A 200 -8.43 9.36 -25.60
CA ARG A 200 -7.69 10.09 -24.57
C ARG A 200 -8.70 10.69 -23.60
N VAL A 201 -8.57 10.35 -22.32
CA VAL A 201 -9.43 10.85 -21.26
C VAL A 201 -8.55 11.58 -20.26
N SER A 202 -8.83 12.87 -20.06
CA SER A 202 -8.24 13.63 -18.95
C SER A 202 -8.93 13.22 -17.65
N LYS A 203 -8.13 12.90 -16.63
CA LYS A 203 -8.59 12.53 -15.29
C LYS A 203 -7.81 13.31 -14.25
N ILE A 204 -8.43 13.55 -13.10
CA ILE A 204 -7.70 13.98 -11.91
C ILE A 204 -6.91 12.77 -11.41
N ALA A 205 -5.59 12.90 -11.38
CA ALA A 205 -4.67 11.86 -10.93
C ALA A 205 -4.48 11.91 -9.42
N LEU A 206 -4.16 13.11 -8.93
CA LEU A 206 -4.00 13.42 -7.53
C LEU A 206 -4.97 14.54 -7.24
N SER A 207 -5.77 14.38 -6.19
CA SER A 207 -6.72 15.40 -5.79
C SER A 207 -6.42 15.86 -4.38
N TYR A 208 -6.62 17.15 -4.14
CA TYR A 208 -6.53 17.72 -2.80
C TYR A 208 -7.74 17.32 -1.94
N GLN A 209 -8.91 17.15 -2.56
CA GLN A 209 -10.15 16.87 -1.84
C GLN A 209 -10.57 15.40 -1.95
N HIS A 210 -10.83 14.79 -0.79
CA HIS A 210 -11.38 13.44 -0.76
C HIS A 210 -12.92 13.46 -0.87
N THR A 211 -13.44 13.27 -2.08
CA THR A 211 -14.89 13.42 -2.36
C THR A 211 -15.78 12.25 -1.92
N LYS A 212 -15.19 11.14 -1.45
CA LYS A 212 -15.94 9.90 -1.14
C LYS A 212 -16.24 9.69 0.35
N MET A 213 -15.60 10.47 1.22
CA MET A 213 -15.72 10.30 2.66
C MET A 213 -15.57 11.65 3.36
N ILE A 214 -16.14 11.76 4.55
CA ILE A 214 -15.96 12.88 5.46
C ILE A 214 -15.14 12.35 6.64
N VAL A 215 -14.11 13.09 7.03
CA VAL A 215 -13.32 12.81 8.24
C VAL A 215 -13.92 13.59 9.39
N LEU A 216 -14.30 12.89 10.46
CA LEU A 216 -14.86 13.47 11.67
C LEU A 216 -13.75 13.97 12.60
N LYS A 217 -14.12 14.74 13.63
CA LYS A 217 -13.15 15.29 14.61
C LYS A 217 -12.39 14.21 15.40
N ASN A 218 -12.96 13.03 15.54
CA ASN A 218 -12.34 11.87 16.17
C ASN A 218 -11.57 11.00 15.16
N GLU A 219 -11.22 11.55 13.99
CA GLU A 219 -10.49 10.89 12.90
C GLU A 219 -11.22 9.70 12.27
N SER A 220 -12.46 9.45 12.70
CA SER A 220 -13.31 8.44 12.08
C SER A 220 -13.77 8.88 10.70
N CYS A 221 -13.88 7.91 9.82
CA CYS A 221 -14.16 8.11 8.42
C CYS A 221 -15.57 7.62 8.09
N VAL A 222 -16.42 8.51 7.59
CA VAL A 222 -17.82 8.20 7.23
C VAL A 222 -18.06 8.46 5.75
N PRO A 223 -18.97 7.72 5.09
CA PRO A 223 -19.23 7.93 3.67
C PRO A 223 -19.77 9.34 3.42
N PHE A 224 -19.36 9.94 2.30
CA PHE A 224 -19.93 11.20 1.86
C PHE A 224 -21.38 10.99 1.40
N ILE A 225 -22.33 11.69 2.03
CA ILE A 225 -23.75 11.70 1.64
C ILE A 225 -24.12 13.14 1.33
N TYR A 226 -24.65 13.38 0.13
CA TYR A 226 -25.05 14.72 -0.30
C TYR A 226 -26.06 15.35 0.67
N GLY A 227 -25.77 16.57 1.14
CA GLY A 227 -26.60 17.29 2.12
C GLY A 227 -26.41 16.85 3.59
N VAL A 228 -25.51 15.90 3.86
CA VAL A 228 -25.16 15.45 5.21
C VAL A 228 -23.76 15.94 5.55
N ASP A 229 -23.66 16.86 6.50
CA ASP A 229 -22.39 17.34 7.03
C ASP A 229 -21.86 16.43 8.16
N ALA A 230 -20.61 16.69 8.58
CA ALA A 230 -19.95 15.96 9.66
C ALA A 230 -20.71 16.00 10.99
N SER A 231 -21.47 17.07 11.27
CA SER A 231 -22.17 17.25 12.55
C SER A 231 -23.40 16.36 12.71
N LYS A 232 -23.94 15.85 11.60
CA LYS A 232 -25.08 14.93 11.59
C LYS A 232 -24.70 13.47 11.87
N TRP A 233 -23.41 13.15 11.88
CA TRP A 233 -22.92 11.81 12.20
C TRP A 233 -22.81 11.62 13.71
N ILE A 234 -23.46 10.57 14.22
CA ILE A 234 -23.37 10.16 15.62
C ILE A 234 -22.56 8.87 15.67
N CYS A 235 -21.28 8.99 16.01
CA CYS A 235 -20.44 7.84 16.35
C CYS A 235 -20.72 7.47 17.83
N LYS A 236 -21.31 6.30 18.05
CA LYS A 236 -21.45 5.70 19.39
C LYS A 236 -20.24 4.85 19.71
#